data_AF-A0A7R8WYK8-F1
#
_entry.id   AF-A0A7R8WYK8-F1
#
_cell.length_a   1.000
_cell.length_b   1.000
_cell.length_c   1.000
_cell.angle_alpha   90.00
_cell.angle_beta   90.00
_cell.angle_gamma   90.00
#
_symmetry.space_group_name_H-M   'P 1'
#
loop_
_entity.id
_entity.type
_entity.pdbx_description
1 polymer ?
#
loop_
_entity_poly.entity_id
_entity_poly.type
_entity_poly.pdbx_seq_one_letter_code
_entity_poly.pdbx_strand_id
1 'polypeptide(L)'
;MMPDAALSATERQFFRLVGTAAHIAQFYMHPFSLPGLPRGDKGLEHVERYYESFEDIKRQGLDALIITGANVTQSRLEDEAFWQPLTEVIAWAEDNVTSILCSCLATHAVLQYKHGVVRQHMGEKRWGVFDHRVVDRNHPLVSGVNTRFNVPHSRFNDVSREALEEAGLRVLVE
;
A
#
# COMPACT_ATOMS: atom_id res chain seq x y z
N MET A 1 0.64 8.24 0.03
CA MET A 1 1.55 8.67 1.11
C MET A 1 3.01 8.83 0.68
N MET A 2 3.33 8.59 -0.59
CA MET A 2 4.71 8.73 -1.08
C MET A 2 5.21 10.19 -0.99
N PRO A 3 6.51 10.40 -0.71
CA PRO A 3 7.11 11.73 -0.66
C PRO A 3 7.10 12.40 -2.04
N ASP A 4 7.31 13.71 -2.09
CA ASP A 4 7.28 14.50 -3.33
C ASP A 4 8.21 13.96 -4.41
N ALA A 5 9.40 13.48 -4.04
CA ALA A 5 10.37 12.89 -4.97
C ALA A 5 9.85 11.65 -5.72
N ALA A 6 8.83 10.98 -5.17
CA ALA A 6 8.25 9.76 -5.73
C ALA A 6 6.77 9.92 -6.13
N LEU A 7 6.11 11.02 -5.79
CA LEU A 7 4.66 11.23 -5.94
C LEU A 7 4.17 10.90 -7.35
N SER A 8 4.63 11.66 -8.35
CA SER A 8 4.19 11.46 -9.74
C SER A 8 4.69 10.15 -10.35
N ALA A 9 5.81 9.61 -9.87
CA ALA A 9 6.30 8.32 -10.33
C ALA A 9 5.38 7.18 -9.86
N THR A 10 4.93 7.23 -8.59
CA THR A 10 3.98 6.29 -8.02
C THR A 10 2.62 6.36 -8.70
N GLU A 11 2.11 7.56 -8.98
CA GLU A 11 0.87 7.74 -9.77
C GLU A 11 0.97 7.02 -11.12
N ARG A 12 2.02 7.32 -11.91
CA ARG A 12 2.20 6.70 -13.23
C ARG A 12 2.31 5.17 -13.15
N GLN A 13 2.98 4.65 -12.13
CA GLN A 13 3.14 3.21 -11.94
C GLN A 13 1.78 2.53 -11.69
N PHE A 14 1.00 3.02 -10.74
CA PHE A 14 -0.31 2.44 -10.43
C PHE A 14 -1.34 2.70 -11.52
N PHE A 15 -1.39 3.91 -12.07
CA PHE A 15 -2.34 4.25 -13.16
C PHE A 15 -2.10 3.40 -14.39
N ARG A 16 -0.82 3.14 -14.74
CA ARG A 16 -0.48 2.24 -15.82
C ARG A 16 -0.95 0.81 -15.54
N LEU A 17 -0.66 0.27 -14.35
CA LEU A 17 -1.05 -1.09 -14.00
C LEU A 17 -2.57 -1.27 -14.02
N VAL A 18 -3.30 -0.40 -13.33
CA VAL A 18 -4.78 -0.45 -13.28
C VAL A 18 -5.39 -0.24 -14.66
N GLY A 19 -4.91 0.75 -15.43
CA GLY A 19 -5.42 1.02 -16.77
C GLY A 19 -5.17 -0.13 -17.77
N THR A 20 -4.21 -1.01 -17.50
CA THR A 20 -3.95 -2.21 -18.31
C THR A 20 -4.54 -3.50 -17.73
N ALA A 21 -5.16 -3.46 -16.56
CA ALA A 21 -5.62 -4.67 -15.85
C ALA A 21 -6.83 -5.33 -16.51
N ALA A 22 -7.72 -4.55 -17.13
CA ALA A 22 -8.86 -5.08 -17.87
C ALA A 22 -9.21 -4.17 -19.06
N HIS A 23 -9.14 -4.71 -20.28
CA HIS A 23 -9.40 -3.94 -21.51
C HIS A 23 -10.87 -3.57 -21.75
N ILE A 24 -11.79 -4.18 -21.00
CA ILE A 24 -13.24 -4.01 -21.15
C ILE A 24 -13.87 -3.21 -20.01
N ALA A 25 -13.15 -2.97 -18.93
CA ALA A 25 -13.65 -2.26 -17.76
C ALA A 25 -13.12 -0.82 -17.77
N GLN A 26 -13.99 0.13 -17.49
CA GLN A 26 -13.59 1.51 -17.25
C GLN A 26 -13.33 1.70 -15.75
N PHE A 27 -12.10 2.11 -15.40
CA PHE A 27 -11.73 2.45 -14.03
C PHE A 27 -11.72 3.96 -13.85
N TYR A 28 -12.38 4.43 -12.79
CA TYR A 28 -12.27 5.80 -12.31
C TYR A 28 -11.26 5.84 -11.18
N MET A 29 -10.20 6.62 -11.35
CA MET A 29 -9.12 6.74 -10.38
C MET A 29 -9.30 8.00 -9.57
N HIS A 30 -9.44 7.85 -8.25
CA HIS A 30 -9.62 8.95 -7.31
C HIS A 30 -8.37 9.10 -6.42
N PRO A 31 -7.30 9.76 -6.88
CA PRO A 31 -6.12 9.99 -6.06
C PRO A 31 -6.47 10.91 -4.89
N PHE A 32 -6.11 10.51 -3.67
CA PHE A 32 -6.24 11.34 -2.48
C PHE A 32 -5.00 11.22 -1.58
N SER A 33 -4.80 12.20 -0.71
CA SER A 33 -3.63 12.30 0.17
C SER A 33 -4.09 12.44 1.62
N LEU A 34 -3.33 11.85 2.54
CA LEU A 34 -3.58 12.08 3.95
C LEU A 34 -3.22 13.53 4.33
N PRO A 35 -3.99 14.15 5.24
CA PRO A 35 -3.64 15.45 5.80
C PRO A 35 -2.35 15.36 6.63
N GLY A 36 -1.65 16.49 6.77
CA GLY A 36 -0.47 16.61 7.65
C GLY A 36 0.82 15.97 7.12
N LEU A 37 0.80 15.38 5.92
CA LEU A 37 2.03 14.89 5.27
C LEU A 37 2.93 16.07 4.87
N PRO A 38 4.24 16.04 5.20
CA PRO A 38 5.16 17.09 4.80
C PRO A 38 5.34 17.08 3.28
N ARG A 39 5.15 18.25 2.66
CA ARG A 39 5.29 18.49 1.22
C ARG A 39 5.94 19.85 0.99
N GLY A 40 6.75 19.96 -0.05
CA GLY A 40 7.20 21.24 -0.59
C GLY A 40 6.17 21.86 -1.52
N ASP A 41 6.41 23.10 -1.92
CA ASP A 41 5.45 23.93 -2.68
C ASP A 41 4.87 23.23 -3.91
N LYS A 42 5.74 22.60 -4.72
CA LYS A 42 5.31 21.87 -5.93
C LYS A 42 4.45 20.64 -5.61
N GLY A 43 4.75 19.95 -4.51
CA GLY A 43 3.98 18.79 -4.07
C GLY A 43 2.60 19.20 -3.57
N LEU A 44 2.51 20.32 -2.85
CA LEU A 44 1.26 20.92 -2.42
C LEU A 44 0.40 21.35 -3.62
N GLU A 45 0.97 22.13 -4.55
CA GLU A 45 0.26 22.58 -5.76
C GLU A 45 -0.28 21.41 -6.58
N HIS A 46 0.50 20.34 -6.74
CA HIS A 46 0.07 19.14 -7.45
C HIS A 46 -1.08 18.41 -6.74
N VAL A 47 -1.01 18.24 -5.42
CA VAL A 47 -2.09 17.63 -4.64
C VAL A 47 -3.34 18.49 -4.69
N GLU A 48 -3.24 19.80 -4.46
CA GLU A 48 -4.40 20.71 -4.53
C GLU A 48 -5.09 20.69 -5.90
N ARG A 49 -4.33 20.51 -6.97
CA ARG A 49 -4.87 20.52 -8.34
C ARG A 49 -5.50 19.20 -8.76
N TYR A 50 -4.96 18.06 -8.33
CA TYR A 50 -5.31 16.76 -8.91
C TYR A 50 -5.88 15.75 -7.92
N TYR A 51 -5.82 16.02 -6.61
CA TYR A 51 -6.25 15.08 -5.59
C TYR A 51 -7.60 15.48 -5.00
N GLU A 52 -8.39 14.47 -4.67
CA GLU A 52 -9.68 14.62 -3.98
C GLU A 52 -9.49 14.62 -2.46
N SER A 53 -10.45 15.22 -1.75
CA SER A 53 -10.47 15.17 -0.29
C SER A 53 -10.98 13.81 0.18
N PHE A 54 -10.51 13.34 1.34
CA PHE A 54 -11.03 12.08 1.90
C PHE A 54 -12.53 12.16 2.20
N GLU A 55 -13.07 13.34 2.51
CA GLU A 55 -14.52 13.53 2.68
C GLU A 55 -15.30 13.32 1.38
N ASP A 56 -14.76 13.74 0.24
CA ASP A 56 -15.37 13.48 -1.07
C ASP A 56 -15.32 11.99 -1.42
N ILE A 57 -14.20 11.33 -1.13
CA ILE A 57 -14.05 9.87 -1.32
C ILE A 57 -15.11 9.11 -0.52
N LYS A 58 -15.31 9.46 0.76
CA LYS A 58 -16.33 8.81 1.60
C LYS A 58 -17.74 8.97 1.05
N ARG A 59 -18.05 10.12 0.46
CA ARG A 59 -19.38 10.39 -0.16
C ARG A 59 -19.59 9.61 -1.45
N GLN A 60 -18.55 9.47 -2.27
CA GLN A 60 -18.62 8.78 -3.56
C GLN A 60 -18.61 7.25 -3.39
N GLY A 61 -17.92 6.75 -2.37
CA GLY A 61 -17.66 5.32 -2.20
C GLY A 61 -16.54 4.83 -3.12
N LEU A 62 -15.96 3.66 -2.82
CA LEU A 62 -14.92 3.04 -3.63
C LEU A 62 -15.13 1.52 -3.72
N ASP A 63 -14.96 0.96 -4.91
CA ASP A 63 -14.92 -0.50 -5.09
C ASP A 63 -13.62 -1.10 -4.52
N ALA A 64 -12.51 -0.40 -4.73
CA ALA A 64 -11.18 -0.83 -4.29
C ALA A 64 -10.32 0.35 -3.85
N LEU A 65 -9.39 0.09 -2.92
CA LEU A 65 -8.47 1.07 -2.38
C LEU A 65 -7.02 0.58 -2.51
N ILE A 66 -6.14 1.43 -3.03
CA ILE A 66 -4.70 1.18 -3.03
C ILE A 66 -4.03 2.12 -2.02
N ILE A 67 -3.39 1.55 -1.01
CA ILE A 67 -2.61 2.29 -0.02
C ILE A 67 -1.13 2.13 -0.36
N THR A 68 -0.53 3.22 -0.85
CA THR A 68 0.88 3.25 -1.26
C THR A 68 1.83 3.17 -0.08
N GLY A 69 3.11 2.91 -0.34
CA GLY A 69 4.16 3.14 0.66
C GLY A 69 4.22 4.60 1.13
N ALA A 70 5.01 4.81 2.19
CA ALA A 70 5.44 6.12 2.66
C ALA A 70 6.91 6.04 3.08
N ASN A 71 7.52 7.20 3.35
CA ASN A 71 8.78 7.25 4.06
C ASN A 71 8.51 7.26 5.57
N VAL A 72 9.32 6.51 6.29
CA VAL A 72 9.31 6.46 7.76
C VAL A 72 10.40 7.39 8.26
N THR A 73 10.08 8.22 9.23
CA THR A 73 11.01 9.13 9.92
C THR A 73 11.18 8.79 11.40
N GLN A 74 10.27 8.01 11.97
CA GLN A 74 10.23 7.62 13.36
C GLN A 74 10.59 6.14 13.55
N SER A 75 10.98 5.77 14.77
CA SER A 75 11.27 4.37 15.09
C SER A 75 10.01 3.51 15.10
N ARG A 76 8.92 4.05 15.68
CA ARG A 76 7.60 3.42 15.74
C ARG A 76 6.68 3.98 14.67
N LEU A 77 5.78 3.14 14.15
CA LEU A 77 4.80 3.58 13.16
C LEU A 77 3.75 4.50 13.77
N GLU A 78 3.43 4.29 15.05
CA GLU A 78 2.43 5.04 15.79
C GLU A 78 2.82 6.51 16.01
N ASP A 79 4.11 6.81 15.93
CA ASP A 79 4.66 8.16 16.09
C ASP A 79 4.69 8.93 14.76
N GLU A 80 4.35 8.29 13.64
CA GLU A 80 4.37 8.93 12.33
C GLU A 80 3.18 9.87 12.13
N ALA A 81 3.40 10.99 11.45
CA ALA A 81 2.35 11.96 11.14
C ALA A 81 1.19 11.36 10.32
N PHE A 82 1.46 10.30 9.55
CA PHE A 82 0.43 9.61 8.79
C PHE A 82 -0.36 8.59 9.60
N TRP A 83 0.06 8.21 10.82
CA TRP A 83 -0.51 7.08 11.54
C TRP A 83 -2.00 7.27 11.80
N GLN A 84 -2.39 8.31 12.52
CA GLN A 84 -3.80 8.56 12.84
C GLN A 84 -4.65 8.71 11.56
N PRO A 85 -4.31 9.59 10.59
CA PRO A 85 -5.11 9.71 9.38
C PRO A 85 -5.20 8.40 8.57
N LEU A 86 -4.13 7.60 8.54
CA LEU A 86 -4.14 6.30 7.87
C LEU A 86 -5.07 5.31 8.58
N THR A 87 -5.03 5.26 9.92
CA THR A 87 -5.93 4.37 10.68
C THR A 87 -7.41 4.75 10.49
N GLU A 88 -7.73 6.04 10.35
CA GLU A 88 -9.08 6.50 10.01
C GLU A 88 -9.51 6.03 8.61
N VAL A 89 -8.61 6.11 7.62
CA VAL A 89 -8.85 5.59 6.27
C VAL A 89 -9.06 4.08 6.28
N ILE A 90 -8.24 3.33 7.02
CA ILE A 90 -8.35 1.88 7.12
C ILE A 90 -9.68 1.49 7.76
N ALA A 91 -10.03 2.09 8.91
CA ALA A 91 -11.26 1.81 9.62
C ALA A 91 -12.50 2.09 8.75
N TRP A 92 -12.52 3.22 8.03
CA TRP A 92 -13.58 3.49 7.07
C TRP A 92 -13.62 2.45 5.94
N ALA A 93 -12.46 2.10 5.38
CA ALA A 93 -12.39 1.20 4.23
C ALA A 93 -12.86 -0.23 4.54
N GLU A 94 -12.74 -0.69 5.79
CA GLU A 94 -13.23 -2.01 6.22
C GLU A 94 -14.73 -2.20 5.96
N ASP A 95 -15.52 -1.16 6.20
CA ASP A 95 -16.97 -1.22 6.07
C ASP A 95 -17.47 -0.74 4.70
N ASN A 96 -16.61 -0.05 3.93
CA ASN A 96 -17.05 0.71 2.75
C ASN A 96 -16.34 0.32 1.45
N VAL A 97 -15.28 -0.49 1.50
CA VAL A 97 -14.46 -0.83 0.32
C VAL A 97 -14.33 -2.35 0.20
N THR A 98 -14.58 -2.88 -1.00
CA THR A 98 -14.59 -4.34 -1.21
C THR A 98 -13.20 -4.96 -1.13
N SER A 99 -12.17 -4.25 -1.62
CA SER A 99 -10.79 -4.75 -1.61
C SER A 99 -9.77 -3.67 -1.36
N ILE A 100 -8.82 -3.93 -0.46
CA ILE A 100 -7.74 -3.02 -0.10
C ILE A 100 -6.40 -3.66 -0.47
N LEU A 101 -5.66 -3.03 -1.37
CA LEU A 101 -4.29 -3.39 -1.72
C LEU A 101 -3.30 -2.49 -0.99
N CYS A 102 -2.45 -3.08 -0.16
CA CYS A 102 -1.42 -2.35 0.56
C CYS A 102 -0.04 -2.62 -0.05
N SER A 103 0.73 -1.56 -0.28
CA SER A 103 2.06 -1.66 -0.87
C SER A 103 3.16 -1.22 0.11
N CYS A 104 4.18 -2.06 0.27
CA CYS A 104 5.39 -1.78 1.06
C CYS A 104 5.03 -1.35 2.50
N LEU A 105 5.36 -0.11 2.89
CA LEU A 105 5.13 0.37 4.25
C LEU A 105 3.66 0.29 4.69
N ALA A 106 2.71 0.54 3.79
CA ALA A 106 1.29 0.47 4.13
C ALA A 106 0.90 -0.92 4.64
N THR A 107 1.50 -1.98 4.10
CA THR A 107 1.28 -3.35 4.55
C THR A 107 1.67 -3.49 6.03
N HIS A 108 2.82 -2.96 6.43
CA HIS A 108 3.25 -3.00 7.83
C HIS A 108 2.32 -2.21 8.75
N ALA A 109 1.87 -1.02 8.32
CA ALA A 109 0.96 -0.21 9.12
C ALA A 109 -0.41 -0.88 9.32
N VAL A 110 -0.95 -1.48 8.26
CA VAL A 110 -2.23 -2.21 8.31
C VAL A 110 -2.10 -3.49 9.13
N LEU A 111 -1.01 -4.24 8.98
CA LEU A 111 -0.73 -5.42 9.82
C LEU A 111 -0.65 -5.07 11.30
N GLN A 112 0.03 -3.97 11.64
CA GLN A 112 0.13 -3.53 13.02
C GLN A 112 -1.20 -3.04 13.57
N TYR A 113 -1.94 -2.23 12.81
CA TYR A 113 -3.22 -1.67 13.24
C TYR A 113 -4.30 -2.75 13.38
N LYS A 114 -4.44 -3.64 12.39
CA LYS A 114 -5.53 -4.62 12.34
C LYS A 114 -5.23 -5.94 13.03
N HIS A 115 -3.98 -6.37 13.00
CA HIS A 115 -3.58 -7.71 13.48
C HIS A 115 -2.60 -7.66 14.65
N GLY A 116 -2.18 -6.47 15.11
CA GLY A 116 -1.17 -6.34 16.15
C GLY A 116 0.22 -6.85 15.74
N VAL A 117 0.44 -7.12 14.45
CA VAL A 117 1.70 -7.68 13.95
C VAL A 117 2.70 -6.55 13.72
N VAL A 118 3.69 -6.48 14.61
CA VAL A 118 4.74 -5.46 14.56
C VAL A 118 5.90 -5.91 13.67
N ARG A 119 6.34 -5.02 12.78
CA ARG A 119 7.50 -5.25 11.90
C ARG A 119 8.80 -5.36 12.68
N GLN A 120 9.76 -6.11 12.14
CA GLN A 120 11.08 -6.29 12.73
C GLN A 120 12.16 -5.65 11.85
N HIS A 121 13.11 -4.93 12.46
CA HIS A 121 14.22 -4.33 11.73
C HIS A 121 15.23 -5.41 11.31
N MET A 122 15.64 -5.42 10.04
CA MET A 122 16.48 -6.48 9.46
C MET A 122 18.00 -6.30 9.70
N GLY A 123 18.40 -5.17 10.29
CA GLY A 123 19.81 -4.80 10.48
C GLY A 123 20.43 -4.20 9.21
N GLU A 124 20.22 -4.85 8.06
CA GLU A 124 20.66 -4.38 6.75
C GLU A 124 19.47 -4.08 5.82
N LYS A 125 19.68 -3.17 4.87
CA LYS A 125 18.64 -2.83 3.90
C LYS A 125 18.50 -3.97 2.88
N ARG A 126 17.29 -4.51 2.76
CA ARG A 126 16.95 -5.37 1.62
C ARG A 126 16.71 -4.48 0.40
N TRP A 127 17.66 -4.46 -0.54
CA TRP A 127 17.61 -3.63 -1.73
C TRP A 127 18.09 -4.40 -2.96
N GLY A 128 17.20 -4.62 -3.94
CA GLY A 128 17.51 -5.40 -5.13
C GLY A 128 16.27 -6.05 -5.74
N VAL A 129 16.51 -6.99 -6.65
CA VAL A 129 15.48 -7.85 -7.26
C VAL A 129 15.71 -9.27 -6.78
N PHE A 130 14.67 -9.91 -6.25
CA PHE A 130 14.76 -11.19 -5.58
C PHE A 130 13.81 -12.21 -6.18
N ASP A 131 14.24 -13.47 -6.24
CA ASP A 131 13.40 -14.59 -6.65
C ASP A 131 12.30 -14.84 -5.63
N HIS A 132 11.10 -15.12 -6.14
CA HIS A 132 9.92 -15.52 -5.38
C HIS A 132 9.27 -16.74 -6.04
N ARG A 133 8.50 -17.49 -5.25
CA ARG A 133 7.67 -18.60 -5.69
C ARG A 133 6.25 -18.48 -5.18
N VAL A 134 5.29 -18.92 -5.98
CA VAL A 134 3.88 -19.06 -5.55
C VAL A 134 3.74 -20.27 -4.63
N VAL A 135 3.18 -20.08 -3.44
CA VAL A 135 2.97 -21.16 -2.44
C VAL A 135 1.53 -21.67 -2.37
N ASP A 136 0.53 -20.83 -2.67
CA ASP A 136 -0.88 -21.23 -2.80
C ASP A 136 -1.41 -20.92 -4.20
N ARG A 137 -1.35 -21.92 -5.08
CA ARG A 137 -1.75 -21.79 -6.49
C ARG A 137 -3.27 -21.76 -6.71
N ASN A 138 -4.06 -22.06 -5.69
CA ASN A 138 -5.51 -22.09 -5.81
C ASN A 138 -6.13 -20.71 -5.58
N HIS A 139 -5.34 -19.75 -5.07
CA HIS A 139 -5.84 -18.41 -4.77
C HIS A 139 -6.04 -17.58 -6.06
N PRO A 140 -7.19 -16.92 -6.25
CA PRO A 140 -7.48 -16.14 -7.47
C PRO A 140 -6.44 -15.06 -7.80
N LEU A 141 -5.85 -14.42 -6.78
CA LEU A 141 -4.81 -13.38 -6.96
C LEU A 141 -3.54 -13.85 -7.67
N VAL A 142 -3.24 -15.15 -7.66
CA VAL A 142 -2.06 -15.72 -8.34
C VAL A 142 -2.43 -16.49 -9.60
N SER A 143 -3.69 -16.42 -10.04
CA SER A 143 -4.13 -17.06 -11.27
C SER A 143 -3.35 -16.52 -12.48
N GLY A 144 -2.76 -17.41 -13.27
CA GLY A 144 -1.94 -17.04 -14.43
C GLY A 144 -0.54 -16.50 -14.11
N VAL A 145 -0.16 -16.37 -12.83
CA VAL A 145 1.20 -15.99 -12.42
C VAL A 145 2.14 -17.19 -12.57
N ASN A 146 3.37 -16.94 -13.04
CA ASN A 146 4.41 -17.96 -13.11
C ASN A 146 4.70 -18.54 -11.71
N THR A 147 5.05 -19.82 -11.63
CA THR A 147 5.38 -20.47 -10.35
C THR A 147 6.62 -19.87 -9.68
N ARG A 148 7.50 -19.24 -10.45
CA ARG A 148 8.65 -18.44 -9.99
C ARG A 148 8.76 -17.15 -10.76
N PHE A 149 9.09 -16.06 -10.08
CA PHE A 149 9.27 -14.74 -10.67
C PHE A 149 10.08 -13.82 -9.77
N ASN A 150 10.60 -12.75 -10.35
CA ASN A 150 11.47 -11.80 -9.68
C ASN A 150 10.70 -10.53 -9.29
N VAL A 151 10.87 -10.07 -8.04
CA VAL A 151 10.18 -8.88 -7.51
C VAL A 151 11.20 -7.94 -6.87
N PRO A 152 11.12 -6.61 -7.12
CA PRO A 152 11.97 -5.65 -6.44
C PRO A 152 11.57 -5.46 -4.98
N HIS A 153 12.56 -5.40 -4.09
CA HIS A 153 12.40 -5.01 -2.69
C HIS A 153 13.32 -3.84 -2.34
N SER A 154 12.84 -2.93 -1.51
CA SER A 154 13.60 -1.80 -0.96
C SER A 154 13.05 -1.44 0.42
N ARG A 155 13.49 -2.17 1.46
CA ARG A 155 12.95 -2.06 2.82
C ARG A 155 13.99 -2.40 3.89
N PHE A 156 13.81 -1.84 5.09
CA PHE A 156 14.62 -2.11 6.29
C PHE A 156 13.93 -3.02 7.30
N ASN A 157 12.63 -3.26 7.13
CA ASN A 157 11.83 -4.01 8.07
C ASN A 157 11.17 -5.20 7.37
N ASP A 158 10.92 -6.25 8.13
CA ASP A 158 10.23 -7.45 7.69
C ASP A 158 9.06 -7.82 8.61
N VAL A 159 8.21 -8.71 8.12
CA VAL A 159 7.22 -9.45 8.90
C VAL A 159 7.42 -10.92 8.56
N SER A 160 7.59 -11.77 9.58
CA SER A 160 7.84 -13.19 9.33
C SER A 160 6.59 -13.89 8.80
N ARG A 161 6.80 -14.98 8.06
CA ARG A 161 5.74 -15.86 7.56
C ARG A 161 4.88 -16.37 8.70
N GLU A 162 5.52 -16.77 9.79
CA GLU A 162 4.87 -17.29 11.00
C GLU A 162 3.94 -16.24 11.61
N ALA A 163 4.37 -14.97 11.71
CA ALA A 163 3.54 -13.89 12.24
C ALA A 163 2.30 -13.62 11.37
N LEU A 164 2.42 -13.77 10.04
CA LEU A 164 1.28 -13.65 9.13
C LEU A 164 0.28 -14.81 9.33
N GLU A 165 0.79 -16.04 9.44
CA GLU A 165 -0.04 -17.24 9.64
C GLU A 165 -0.73 -17.23 11.01
N GLU A 166 -0.03 -16.82 12.08
CA GLU A 166 -0.60 -16.63 13.43
C GLU A 166 -1.69 -15.56 13.45
N ALA A 167 -1.57 -14.53 12.60
CA ALA A 167 -2.60 -13.51 12.39
C ALA A 167 -3.78 -13.99 11.51
N GLY A 168 -3.79 -15.24 11.07
CA GLY A 168 -4.83 -15.82 10.22
C GLY A 168 -4.75 -15.41 8.75
N LEU A 169 -3.63 -14.84 8.31
CA LEU A 169 -3.41 -14.39 6.94
C LEU A 169 -2.83 -15.52 6.08
N ARG A 170 -3.20 -15.54 4.80
CA ARG A 170 -2.68 -16.49 3.83
C ARG A 170 -1.48 -15.92 3.10
N VAL A 171 -0.34 -16.60 3.20
CA VAL A 171 0.84 -16.29 2.39
C VAL A 171 0.64 -16.92 1.01
N LEU A 172 0.68 -16.10 -0.04
CA LEU A 172 0.48 -16.54 -1.43
C LEU A 172 1.79 -16.72 -2.20
N VAL A 173 2.81 -15.95 -1.83
CA VAL A 173 4.11 -15.84 -2.51
C VAL A 173 5.22 -15.64 -1.46
N GLU A 174 6.37 -16.29 -1.62
CA GLU A 174 7.57 -16.12 -0.78
C GLU A 174 8.88 -16.15 -1.59
#